data_AF-C9L5P6-F1
#
_entry.id   AF-C9L5P6-F1
#
_cell.length_a   1.000
_cell.length_b   1.000
_cell.length_c   1.000
_cell.angle_alpha   90.00
_cell.angle_beta   90.00
_cell.angle_gamma   90.00
#
_symmetry.space_group_name_H-M   'P 1'
#
loop_
_entity.id
_entity.type
_entity.pdbx_description
1 polymer ?
#
loop_
_entity_poly.entity_id
_entity_poly.type
_entity_poly.pdbx_seq_one_letter_code
_entity_poly.pdbx_strand_id
1 'polypeptide(L)'
;MKAGKGDKVKIIKKMNDWSSDYQEGDIFTVESTWYGGINVTSSTGIPLSIDEIEYEIIGKEPSSQPKGKVIFHAEDKQGLERAEQYAQKLCEENAVCNVEILAINHAIKGLLSSEDNQTAFELHAKGVKFFVCEISIKELELTNAELVSLATTVPFGVLTLIEKQEEGYAYIRV
;
A
#
# COMPACT_ATOMS: atom_id res chain seq x y z
N MET A 1 -12.71 3.17 -8.52
CA MET A 1 -11.97 3.77 -9.66
C MET A 1 -12.94 3.95 -10.79
N LYS A 2 -12.93 5.11 -11.45
CA LYS A 2 -13.81 5.36 -12.60
C LYS A 2 -13.25 4.69 -13.85
N ALA A 3 -14.11 4.01 -14.61
CA ALA A 3 -13.70 3.41 -15.87
C ALA A 3 -13.33 4.50 -16.89
N GLY A 4 -12.29 4.25 -17.68
CA GLY A 4 -11.84 5.10 -18.78
C GLY A 4 -12.13 4.48 -20.14
N LYS A 5 -12.03 5.27 -21.21
CA LYS A 5 -12.19 4.79 -22.59
C LYS A 5 -11.28 3.57 -22.85
N GLY A 6 -11.87 2.49 -23.36
CA GLY A 6 -11.20 1.21 -23.64
C GLY A 6 -11.24 0.21 -22.48
N ASP A 7 -11.62 0.61 -21.27
CA ASP A 7 -11.81 -0.34 -20.16
C ASP A 7 -13.01 -1.27 -20.46
N LYS A 8 -12.93 -2.51 -19.96
CA LYS A 8 -14.07 -3.42 -19.94
C LYS A 8 -14.80 -3.31 -18.62
N VAL A 9 -16.11 -3.21 -18.66
CA VAL A 9 -16.96 -3.12 -17.47
C VAL A 9 -18.02 -4.20 -17.50
N LYS A 10 -18.39 -4.72 -16.33
CA LYS A 10 -19.48 -5.67 -16.16
C LYS A 10 -20.62 -4.99 -15.41
N ILE A 11 -21.84 -5.09 -15.92
CA ILE A 11 -23.03 -4.60 -15.20
C ILE A 11 -23.25 -5.49 -13.99
N ILE A 12 -23.28 -4.90 -12.79
CA ILE A 12 -23.51 -5.61 -11.52
C ILE A 12 -24.89 -5.32 -10.94
N LYS A 13 -25.49 -4.20 -11.36
CA LYS A 13 -26.78 -3.76 -10.86
C LYS A 13 -27.49 -2.95 -11.93
N LYS A 14 -28.74 -3.28 -12.18
CA LYS A 14 -29.61 -2.47 -13.03
C LYS A 14 -30.39 -1.47 -12.18
N MET A 15 -30.31 -0.18 -12.52
CA MET A 15 -31.10 0.86 -11.83
C MET A 15 -32.36 1.26 -12.62
N ASN A 16 -32.45 0.85 -13.89
CA ASN A 16 -33.60 1.10 -14.75
C ASN A 16 -34.26 -0.20 -15.19
N ASP A 17 -35.33 -0.61 -14.50
CA ASP A 17 -36.02 -1.88 -14.73
C ASP A 17 -36.79 -1.97 -16.06
N TRP A 18 -36.95 -0.86 -16.79
CA TRP A 18 -37.78 -0.82 -18.00
C TRP A 18 -36.99 -1.00 -19.31
N SER A 19 -35.70 -0.69 -19.34
CA SER A 19 -34.88 -0.87 -20.54
C SER A 19 -34.58 -2.36 -20.73
N SER A 20 -34.67 -2.89 -21.95
CA SER A 20 -34.21 -4.25 -22.29
C SER A 20 -32.84 -4.24 -22.97
N ASP A 21 -32.19 -3.08 -23.05
CA ASP A 21 -31.01 -2.85 -23.88
C ASP A 21 -29.72 -3.35 -23.22
N TYR A 22 -29.77 -3.61 -21.91
CA TYR A 22 -28.71 -4.23 -21.11
C TYR A 22 -29.29 -5.01 -19.92
N GLN A 23 -28.49 -5.93 -19.40
CA GLN A 23 -28.80 -6.78 -18.24
C GLN A 23 -27.62 -6.89 -17.28
N GLU A 24 -27.90 -7.27 -16.04
CA GLU A 24 -26.86 -7.63 -15.08
C GLU A 24 -26.04 -8.81 -15.63
N GLY A 25 -24.72 -8.69 -15.53
CA GLY A 25 -23.77 -9.63 -16.12
C GLY A 25 -23.24 -9.23 -17.50
N ASP A 26 -23.88 -8.29 -18.20
CA ASP A 26 -23.40 -7.82 -19.50
C ASP A 26 -22.04 -7.15 -19.40
N ILE A 27 -21.22 -7.33 -20.44
CA ILE A 27 -19.86 -6.79 -20.52
C ILE A 27 -19.78 -5.81 -21.67
N PHE A 28 -19.36 -4.59 -21.38
CA PHE A 28 -19.20 -3.53 -22.37
C PHE A 28 -17.77 -2.99 -22.40
N THR A 29 -17.39 -2.40 -23.53
CA THR A 29 -16.16 -1.61 -23.67
C THR A 29 -16.52 -0.14 -23.61
N VAL A 30 -15.86 0.61 -22.72
CA VAL A 30 -16.15 2.04 -22.51
C VAL A 30 -15.71 2.86 -23.73
N GLU A 31 -16.63 3.65 -24.28
CA GLU A 31 -16.34 4.53 -25.42
C GLU A 31 -16.00 5.96 -24.97
N SER A 32 -16.67 6.44 -23.92
CA SER A 32 -16.43 7.74 -23.30
C SER A 32 -16.94 7.78 -21.86
N THR A 33 -16.60 8.84 -21.13
CA THR A 33 -16.96 9.03 -19.72
C THR A 33 -17.68 10.37 -19.53
N TRP A 34 -18.57 10.44 -18.54
CA TRP A 34 -19.25 11.67 -18.09
C TRP A 34 -19.22 11.76 -16.56
N TYR A 35 -19.68 12.85 -15.93
CA TYR A 35 -19.42 13.10 -14.50
C TYR A 35 -19.85 11.96 -13.56
N GLY A 36 -20.93 11.25 -13.85
CA GLY A 36 -21.48 10.17 -13.02
C GLY A 36 -21.42 8.77 -13.63
N GLY A 37 -20.73 8.58 -14.77
CA GLY A 37 -20.73 7.26 -15.40
C GLY A 37 -19.97 7.19 -16.71
N ILE A 38 -20.41 6.25 -17.56
CA ILE A 38 -19.80 5.91 -18.84
C ILE A 38 -20.84 5.90 -19.96
N ASN A 39 -20.36 5.98 -21.20
CA ASN A 39 -21.14 5.64 -22.37
C ASN A 39 -20.54 4.41 -23.05
N VAL A 40 -21.44 3.51 -23.45
CA VAL A 40 -21.15 2.26 -24.14
C VAL A 40 -22.16 2.07 -25.27
N THR A 41 -21.84 1.21 -26.22
CA THR A 41 -22.80 0.78 -27.25
C THR A 41 -23.18 -0.67 -26.99
N SER A 42 -24.48 -0.96 -26.99
CA SER A 42 -24.99 -2.33 -26.82
C SER A 42 -24.56 -3.22 -28.00
N SER A 43 -24.73 -4.55 -27.85
CA SER A 43 -24.52 -5.49 -28.96
C SER A 43 -25.43 -5.23 -30.17
N THR A 44 -26.56 -4.53 -29.95
CA THR A 44 -27.52 -4.13 -30.99
C THR A 44 -27.23 -2.74 -31.58
N GLY A 45 -26.16 -2.07 -31.17
CA GLY A 45 -25.77 -0.75 -31.70
C GLY A 45 -26.47 0.43 -31.02
N ILE A 46 -27.17 0.21 -29.90
CA ILE A 46 -27.87 1.27 -29.17
C ILE A 46 -26.89 1.94 -28.21
N PRO A 47 -26.73 3.28 -28.25
CA PRO A 47 -25.93 4.00 -27.26
C PRO A 47 -26.59 3.94 -25.88
N LEU A 48 -25.82 3.55 -24.87
CA LEU A 48 -26.24 3.45 -23.48
C LEU A 48 -25.37 4.33 -22.59
N SER A 49 -26.01 5.02 -21.65
CA SER A 49 -25.35 5.72 -20.55
C SER A 49 -25.56 4.93 -19.28
N ILE A 50 -24.47 4.48 -18.65
CA ILE A 50 -24.49 3.62 -17.47
C ILE A 50 -23.86 4.38 -16.30
N ASP A 51 -24.54 4.41 -15.16
CA ASP A 51 -24.06 5.10 -13.95
C ASP A 51 -22.90 4.32 -13.28
N GLU A 52 -22.01 5.03 -12.59
CA GLU A 52 -20.86 4.44 -11.87
C GLU A 52 -21.28 3.37 -10.85
N ILE A 53 -22.50 3.45 -10.30
CA ILE A 53 -23.02 2.43 -9.37
C ILE A 53 -23.50 1.14 -10.06
N GLU A 54 -23.73 1.15 -11.37
CA GLU A 54 -24.32 0.02 -12.10
C GLU A 54 -23.28 -0.99 -12.60
N TYR A 55 -21.99 -0.66 -12.59
CA TYR A 55 -20.94 -1.50 -13.17
C TYR A 55 -19.69 -1.66 -12.28
N GLU A 56 -18.95 -2.73 -12.53
CA GLU A 56 -17.59 -2.94 -12.04
C GLU A 56 -16.60 -3.01 -13.21
N ILE A 57 -15.34 -2.63 -13.00
CA ILE A 57 -14.31 -2.73 -14.04
C ILE A 57 -13.73 -4.14 -14.04
N ILE A 58 -13.73 -4.80 -15.20
CA ILE A 58 -13.16 -6.13 -15.36
C ILE A 58 -11.65 -6.00 -15.61
N GLY A 59 -10.85 -6.65 -14.76
CA GLY A 59 -9.40 -6.71 -14.94
C GLY A 59 -8.63 -5.49 -14.45
N LYS A 60 -9.29 -4.50 -13.83
CA LYS A 60 -8.63 -3.58 -12.90
C LYS A 60 -8.96 -4.03 -11.49
N GLU A 61 -7.95 -4.52 -10.77
CA GLU A 61 -8.04 -4.63 -9.31
C GLU A 61 -8.45 -3.25 -8.74
N PRO A 62 -9.28 -3.20 -7.70
CA PRO A 62 -9.79 -1.95 -7.15
C PRO A 62 -8.64 -1.12 -6.58
N SER A 63 -8.02 -0.28 -7.40
CA SER A 63 -6.99 0.66 -6.97
C SER A 63 -7.68 1.92 -6.40
N SER A 64 -8.37 1.73 -5.29
CA SER A 64 -8.59 2.78 -4.29
C SER A 64 -7.65 2.55 -3.10
N GLN A 65 -6.43 2.09 -3.39
CA GLN A 65 -5.44 1.90 -2.36
C GLN A 65 -4.97 3.25 -1.83
N PRO A 66 -4.87 3.40 -0.49
CA PRO A 66 -4.46 4.65 0.12
C PRO A 66 -3.04 4.98 -0.33
N LYS A 67 -2.85 6.03 -1.15
CA LYS A 67 -1.53 6.56 -1.51
C LYS A 67 -0.85 7.29 -0.33
N GLY A 68 -0.80 6.63 0.82
CA GLY A 68 -0.26 7.13 2.07
C GLY A 68 1.17 6.71 2.27
N LYS A 69 1.73 7.19 3.38
CA LYS A 69 3.03 6.81 3.90
C LYS A 69 2.80 6.15 5.26
N VAL A 70 3.61 5.17 5.63
CA VAL A 70 3.51 4.50 6.93
C VAL A 70 4.88 4.32 7.55
N ILE A 71 4.96 4.54 8.86
CA ILE A 71 6.13 4.18 9.66
C ILE A 71 5.70 3.19 10.74
N PHE A 72 6.32 2.01 10.72
CA PHE A 72 6.18 1.01 11.76
C PHE A 72 7.19 1.26 12.87
N HIS A 73 6.75 1.15 14.11
CA HIS A 73 7.60 1.29 15.29
C HIS A 73 7.68 -0.05 16.02
N ALA A 74 8.87 -0.65 16.03
CA ALA A 74 9.17 -1.94 16.62
C ALA A 74 10.13 -1.80 17.80
N GLU A 75 9.81 -2.43 18.93
CA GLU A 75 10.58 -2.35 20.18
C GLU A 75 11.33 -3.64 20.53
N ASP A 76 10.92 -4.76 19.94
CA ASP A 76 11.57 -6.06 20.09
C ASP A 76 11.67 -6.80 18.75
N LYS A 77 12.37 -7.94 18.76
CA LYS A 77 12.60 -8.74 17.54
C LYS A 77 11.30 -9.25 16.93
N GLN A 78 10.31 -9.61 17.75
CA GLN A 78 9.01 -10.08 17.25
C GLN A 78 8.21 -8.94 16.60
N GLY A 79 8.28 -7.74 17.18
CA GLY A 79 7.70 -6.52 16.60
C GLY A 79 8.34 -6.18 15.26
N LEU A 80 9.66 -6.35 15.13
CA LEU A 80 10.36 -6.17 13.86
C LEU A 80 9.89 -7.18 12.80
N GLU A 81 9.88 -8.48 13.13
CA GLU A 81 9.41 -9.54 12.22
C GLU A 81 7.97 -9.28 11.75
N ARG A 82 7.09 -8.82 12.66
CA ARG A 82 5.70 -8.47 12.33
C ARG A 82 5.63 -7.22 11.45
N ALA A 83 6.47 -6.21 11.71
CA ALA A 83 6.54 -4.99 10.88
C ALA A 83 6.99 -5.32 9.45
N GLU A 84 7.96 -6.23 9.30
CA GLU A 84 8.40 -6.74 8.01
C GLU A 84 7.29 -7.48 7.26
N GLN A 85 6.53 -8.34 7.95
CA GLN A 85 5.37 -9.02 7.36
C GLN A 85 4.30 -8.03 6.87
N TYR A 86 4.00 -6.99 7.64
CA TYR A 86 3.07 -5.94 7.22
C TYR A 86 3.63 -5.13 6.05
N ALA A 87 4.90 -4.75 6.09
CA ALA A 87 5.56 -4.06 4.98
C ALA A 87 5.52 -4.89 3.70
N GLN A 88 5.76 -6.20 3.78
CA GLN A 88 5.67 -7.11 2.65
C GLN A 88 4.27 -7.09 2.04
N LYS A 89 3.24 -7.26 2.88
CA LYS A 89 1.85 -7.30 2.42
C LYS A 89 1.42 -5.99 1.77
N LEU A 90 1.84 -4.86 2.36
CA LEU A 90 1.61 -3.52 1.81
C LEU A 90 2.31 -3.32 0.45
N CYS A 91 3.52 -3.83 0.29
CA CYS A 91 4.24 -3.77 -0.99
C CYS A 91 3.59 -4.66 -2.06
N GLU A 92 3.17 -5.88 -1.70
CA GLU A 92 2.50 -6.83 -2.60
C GLU A 92 1.19 -6.28 -3.12
N GLU A 93 0.42 -5.64 -2.24
CA GLU A 93 -0.82 -5.00 -2.63
C GLU A 93 -0.55 -3.69 -3.38
N ASN A 94 0.65 -3.10 -3.33
CA ASN A 94 0.91 -1.72 -3.76
C ASN A 94 0.00 -0.72 -3.01
N ALA A 95 -0.31 -1.06 -1.75
CA ALA A 95 -1.32 -0.40 -0.95
C ALA A 95 -0.92 0.98 -0.45
N VAL A 96 0.38 1.26 -0.33
CA VAL A 96 0.97 2.53 0.14
C VAL A 96 2.25 2.84 -0.63
N CYS A 97 2.60 4.12 -0.74
CA CYS A 97 3.72 4.57 -1.59
C CYS A 97 5.07 4.63 -0.86
N ASN A 98 5.04 4.72 0.47
CA ASN A 98 6.24 4.83 1.30
C ASN A 98 6.07 4.00 2.56
N VAL A 99 6.96 3.05 2.77
CA VAL A 99 6.98 2.19 3.95
C VAL A 99 8.32 2.34 4.64
N GLU A 100 8.28 2.65 5.93
CA GLU A 100 9.46 2.81 6.77
C GLU A 100 9.28 2.01 8.06
N ILE A 101 10.39 1.51 8.62
CA ILE A 101 10.41 0.76 9.87
C ILE A 101 11.45 1.40 10.78
N LEU A 102 11.04 1.80 11.98
CA LEU A 102 11.93 2.25 13.05
C LEU A 102 12.08 1.15 14.09
N ALA A 103 13.29 0.60 14.18
CA ALA A 103 13.69 -0.34 15.23
C ALA A 103 14.31 0.43 16.41
N ILE A 104 13.76 0.22 17.60
CA ILE A 104 14.32 0.71 18.85
C ILE A 104 14.48 -0.44 19.84
N ASN A 105 15.18 -0.18 20.95
CA ASN A 105 15.40 -1.15 22.02
C ASN A 105 15.88 -2.50 21.45
N HIS A 106 15.24 -3.60 21.84
CA HIS A 106 15.64 -4.95 21.47
C HIS A 106 15.32 -5.31 20.01
N ALA A 107 14.53 -4.52 19.28
CA ALA A 107 14.29 -4.74 17.85
C ALA A 107 15.58 -4.60 17.04
N ILE A 108 16.51 -3.75 17.48
CA ILE A 108 17.81 -3.53 16.82
C ILE A 108 18.58 -4.85 16.65
N LYS A 109 18.40 -5.79 17.58
CA LYS A 109 19.06 -7.09 17.53
C LYS A 109 18.68 -7.90 16.29
N GLY A 110 17.51 -7.67 15.69
CA GLY A 110 17.11 -8.30 14.43
C GLY A 110 17.69 -7.65 13.18
N LEU A 111 18.40 -6.52 13.32
CA LEU A 111 19.07 -5.80 12.22
C LEU A 111 20.59 -5.77 12.41
N LEU A 112 21.14 -6.73 13.15
CA LEU A 112 22.59 -6.90 13.26
C LEU A 112 23.13 -7.66 12.05
N SER A 113 24.34 -7.32 11.61
CA SER A 113 25.05 -7.98 10.51
C SER A 113 25.30 -9.48 10.74
N SER A 114 25.24 -9.95 11.99
CA SER A 114 25.38 -11.36 12.37
C SER A 114 24.10 -12.19 12.19
N GLU A 115 22.94 -11.55 12.04
CA GLU A 115 21.65 -12.22 11.89
C GLU A 115 21.34 -12.57 10.43
N ASP A 116 20.35 -13.44 10.23
CA ASP A 116 19.72 -13.61 8.93
C ASP A 116 18.83 -12.40 8.63
N ASN A 117 19.24 -11.59 7.66
CA ASN A 117 18.57 -10.35 7.25
C ASN A 117 17.93 -10.47 5.86
N GLN A 118 17.73 -11.69 5.33
CA GLN A 118 17.22 -11.90 3.98
C GLN A 118 15.91 -11.12 3.72
N THR A 119 14.95 -11.19 4.64
CA THR A 119 13.68 -10.45 4.56
C THR A 119 13.90 -8.94 4.47
N ALA A 120 14.76 -8.39 5.33
CA ALA A 120 15.05 -6.95 5.34
C ALA A 120 15.67 -6.49 4.02
N PHE A 121 16.59 -7.27 3.44
CA PHE A 121 17.18 -6.97 2.12
C PHE A 121 16.14 -7.02 0.98
N GLU A 122 15.24 -8.01 0.99
CA GLU A 122 14.16 -8.12 0.00
C GLU A 122 13.19 -6.93 0.09
N LEU A 123 12.83 -6.52 1.31
CA LEU A 123 12.00 -5.35 1.55
C LEU A 123 12.71 -4.05 1.14
N HIS A 124 13.99 -3.93 1.45
CA HIS A 124 14.79 -2.78 1.04
C HIS A 124 14.87 -2.67 -0.49
N ALA A 125 14.99 -3.78 -1.22
CA ALA A 125 14.94 -3.80 -2.68
C ALA A 125 13.57 -3.33 -3.24
N LYS A 126 12.48 -3.49 -2.46
CA LYS A 126 11.14 -2.96 -2.76
C LYS A 126 10.97 -1.49 -2.34
N GLY A 127 11.98 -0.86 -1.76
CA GLY A 127 11.97 0.54 -1.34
C GLY A 127 11.59 0.79 0.12
N VAL A 128 11.45 -0.26 0.94
CA VAL A 128 11.25 -0.13 2.39
C VAL A 128 12.52 0.40 3.05
N LYS A 129 12.40 1.41 3.91
CA LYS A 129 13.56 1.97 4.64
C LYS A 129 13.57 1.49 6.09
N PHE A 130 14.75 1.17 6.58
CA PHE A 130 14.97 0.72 7.95
C PHE A 130 15.77 1.78 8.70
N PHE A 131 15.22 2.21 9.83
CA PHE A 131 15.82 3.17 10.75
C PHE A 131 16.13 2.52 12.09
N VAL A 132 17.27 2.88 12.66
CA VAL A 132 17.73 2.38 13.97
C VAL A 132 18.06 3.54 14.89
N CYS A 133 17.50 3.56 16.09
CA CYS A 133 17.71 4.64 17.06
C CYS A 133 19.09 4.57 17.73
N GLU A 134 19.88 5.64 17.63
CA GLU A 134 21.23 5.73 18.23
C GLU A 134 21.23 5.66 19.76
N ILE A 135 20.16 6.13 20.42
CA ILE A 135 20.03 6.00 21.88
C ILE A 135 19.96 4.52 22.26
N SER A 136 19.11 3.76 21.55
CA SER A 136 18.97 2.32 21.81
C SER A 136 20.22 1.53 21.43
N ILE A 137 20.98 1.93 20.40
CA ILE A 137 22.31 1.36 20.11
C ILE A 137 23.22 1.51 21.34
N LYS A 138 23.29 2.72 21.92
CA LYS A 138 24.13 3.00 23.08
C LYS A 138 23.68 2.23 24.33
N GLU A 139 22.38 2.18 24.60
CA GLU A 139 21.80 1.46 25.74
C GLU A 139 22.04 -0.05 25.67
N LEU A 140 22.15 -0.60 24.47
CA LEU A 140 22.47 -2.01 24.24
C LEU A 140 23.97 -2.28 24.06
N GLU A 141 24.81 -1.27 24.25
CA GLU A 141 26.28 -1.37 24.11
C GLU A 141 26.73 -1.87 22.73
N LEU A 142 25.95 -1.52 21.69
CA LEU A 142 26.22 -1.85 20.29
C LEU A 142 26.95 -0.70 19.58
N THR A 143 27.45 -0.98 18.37
CA THR A 143 28.07 0.00 17.48
C THR A 143 27.43 0.00 16.09
N ASN A 144 27.54 1.12 15.37
CA ASN A 144 27.01 1.23 14.00
C ASN A 144 27.60 0.20 13.04
N ALA A 145 28.84 -0.27 13.29
CA ALA A 145 29.50 -1.28 12.46
C ALA A 145 28.88 -2.67 12.59
N GLU A 146 28.14 -2.92 13.67
CA GLU A 146 27.44 -4.18 13.90
C GLU A 146 26.06 -4.22 13.22
N LEU A 147 25.54 -3.09 12.74
CA LEU A 147 24.28 -3.03 12.04
C LEU A 147 24.41 -3.55 10.60
N VAL A 148 23.31 -4.09 10.07
CA VAL A 148 23.19 -4.43 8.65
C VAL A 148 23.34 -3.17 7.78
N SER A 149 23.96 -3.31 6.60
CA SER A 149 24.30 -2.18 5.73
C SER A 149 23.10 -1.39 5.19
N LEU A 150 21.89 -1.97 5.21
CA LEU A 150 20.65 -1.29 4.81
C LEU A 150 20.07 -0.37 5.90
N ALA A 151 20.54 -0.50 7.14
CA ALA A 151 19.99 0.24 8.27
C ALA A 151 20.57 1.66 8.32
N THR A 152 19.70 2.66 8.38
CA THR A 152 20.09 4.06 8.58
C THR A 152 19.93 4.42 10.05
N THR A 153 20.93 5.03 10.68
CA THR A 153 20.80 5.47 12.08
C THR A 153 20.05 6.80 12.17
N VAL A 154 19.27 6.96 13.24
CA VAL A 154 18.61 8.22 13.61
C VAL A 154 18.98 8.60 15.03
N PRO A 155 19.25 9.89 15.31
CA PRO A 155 19.77 10.31 16.61
C PRO A 155 18.78 10.06 17.75
N PHE A 156 17.48 10.22 17.48
CA PHE A 156 16.43 10.01 18.48
C PHE A 156 15.14 9.49 17.84
N GLY A 157 14.77 8.24 18.19
CA GLY A 157 13.62 7.56 17.58
C GLY A 157 12.29 8.27 17.77
N VAL A 158 12.01 8.82 18.96
CA VAL A 158 10.75 9.56 19.21
C VAL A 158 10.67 10.82 18.35
N LEU A 159 11.77 11.56 18.20
CA LEU A 159 11.81 12.71 17.31
C LEU A 159 11.54 12.32 15.85
N THR A 160 12.14 11.21 15.40
CA THR A 160 11.88 10.67 14.05
C THR A 160 10.39 10.36 13.85
N LEU A 161 9.71 9.78 14.84
CA LEU A 161 8.27 9.51 14.77
C LEU A 161 7.42 10.79 14.71
N ILE A 162 7.83 11.85 15.40
CA ILE A 162 7.15 13.15 15.35
C ILE A 162 7.29 13.74 13.94
N GLU A 163 8.52 13.84 13.43
CA GLU A 163 8.83 14.37 12.09
C GLU A 163 8.06 13.60 11.01
N LYS A 164 8.00 12.27 11.11
CA LYS A 164 7.27 11.44 10.14
C LYS A 164 5.77 11.67 10.17
N GLN A 165 5.17 11.81 11.35
CA GLN A 165 3.75 12.12 11.46
C GLN A 165 3.45 13.51 10.88
N GLU A 166 4.33 14.50 11.08
CA GLU A 166 4.21 15.84 10.46
C GLU A 166 4.35 15.78 8.92
N GLU A 167 5.17 14.86 8.39
CA GLU A 167 5.29 14.55 6.96
C GLU A 167 4.07 13.78 6.37
N GLY A 168 3.07 13.49 7.20
CA GLY A 168 1.84 12.78 6.83
C GLY A 168 1.94 11.26 6.87
N TYR A 169 2.91 10.69 7.59
CA TYR A 169 2.97 9.25 7.80
C TYR A 169 1.90 8.80 8.80
N ALA A 170 1.21 7.70 8.47
CA ALA A 170 0.50 6.92 9.46
C ALA A 170 1.52 6.26 10.39
N TYR A 171 1.29 6.39 11.70
CA TYR A 171 2.10 5.75 12.72
C TYR A 171 1.44 4.44 13.16
N ILE A 172 2.19 3.34 13.11
CA ILE A 172 1.73 2.02 13.57
C ILE A 172 2.77 1.46 14.54
N ARG A 173 2.37 1.24 15.79
CA ARG A 173 3.17 0.48 16.75
C ARG A 173 2.91 -1.01 16.58
N VAL A 174 3.97 -1.81 16.58
CA VAL A 174 3.93 -3.24 16.23
C VAL A 174 4.43 -4.13 17.37
#